data_AF-A0A9E2AFW4-F1
#
_entry.id   AF-A0A9E2AFW4-F1
#
_cell.length_a   1.000
_cell.length_b   1.000
_cell.length_c   1.000
_cell.angle_alpha   90.00
_cell.angle_beta   90.00
_cell.angle_gamma   90.00
#
_symmetry.space_group_name_H-M   'P 1'
#
loop_
_entity.id
_entity.type
_entity.pdbx_description
1 polymer ?
#
loop_
_entity_poly.entity_id
_entity_poly.type
_entity_poly.pdbx_seq_one_letter_code
_entity_poly.pdbx_strand_id
1 'polypeptide(L)'
;MKIAYFILLMPILLIRVCPQEPLEGKISLMELDPVVLETKGQEIYQYWQLDNQDYLWQSSIDNVSALEAYRDTLLTVLGEKALQSAVLAKSDLKTTNQAHLDTLMDDFKNAELVLHGIIGEIQPIRYLEAEILNYQLNRYPLFSHPTEFHGFIATHDALNLVRIYFASSDQRWPPKPGIVIPELRKALNEGWKL
;
A
#
# COMPACT_ATOMS: atom_id res chain seq x y z
N MET A 1 54.77 21.07 34.23
CA MET A 1 54.11 20.44 33.07
C MET A 1 52.63 20.78 33.11
N LYS A 2 52.14 21.60 32.17
CA LYS A 2 50.73 21.97 32.05
C LYS A 2 50.10 21.10 30.96
N ILE A 3 49.07 20.33 31.32
CA ILE A 3 48.30 19.50 30.37
C ILE A 3 47.24 20.41 29.75
N ALA A 4 47.36 20.67 28.45
CA ALA A 4 46.39 21.44 27.69
C ALA A 4 45.21 20.53 27.30
N TYR A 5 44.00 20.92 27.70
CA TYR A 5 42.76 20.30 27.24
C TYR A 5 42.44 20.81 25.83
N PHE A 6 42.49 19.91 24.85
CA PHE A 6 42.06 20.18 23.48
C PHE A 6 40.56 19.89 23.40
N ILE A 7 39.72 20.91 23.46
CA ILE A 7 38.27 20.79 23.26
C ILE A 7 38.04 20.70 21.75
N LEU A 8 37.76 19.49 21.28
CA LEU A 8 37.35 19.22 19.90
C LEU A 8 35.89 19.67 19.74
N LEU A 9 35.69 20.89 19.23
CA LEU A 9 34.38 21.38 18.78
C LEU A 9 33.98 20.62 17.52
N MET A 10 33.14 19.60 17.68
CA MET A 10 32.50 18.92 16.56
C MET A 10 31.42 19.86 15.97
N PRO A 11 31.50 20.27 14.69
CA PRO A 11 30.42 21.04 14.10
C PRO A 11 29.23 20.10 13.93
N ILE A 12 28.18 20.34 14.73
CA ILE A 12 26.87 19.71 14.55
C ILE A 12 26.37 20.15 13.18
N LEU A 13 26.53 19.28 12.19
CA LEU A 13 25.95 19.40 10.87
C LEU A 13 24.43 19.26 11.07
N LEU A 14 23.74 20.37 11.32
CA LEU A 14 22.29 20.46 11.26
C LEU A 14 21.92 20.25 9.78
N ILE A 15 21.75 18.98 9.39
CA ILE A 15 21.00 18.62 8.20
C ILE A 15 19.62 19.22 8.44
N ARG A 16 19.34 20.37 7.80
CA ARG A 16 17.98 20.87 7.66
C ARG A 16 17.26 19.83 6.81
N VAL A 17 16.66 18.85 7.48
CA VAL A 17 15.53 18.12 6.94
C VAL A 17 14.54 19.22 6.60
N CYS A 18 14.34 19.46 5.30
CA CYS A 18 13.29 20.35 4.84
C CYS A 18 11.99 19.73 5.39
N PRO A 19 11.26 20.39 6.30
CA PRO A 19 9.96 19.89 6.67
C PRO A 19 9.12 20.01 5.39
N GLN A 20 8.76 18.86 4.80
CA GLN A 20 7.69 18.80 3.83
C GLN A 20 6.50 19.51 4.48
N GLU A 21 5.95 20.52 3.80
CA GLU A 21 4.75 21.18 4.30
C GLU A 21 3.68 20.09 4.49
N PRO A 22 3.02 20.06 5.66
CA PRO A 22 1.92 19.13 5.87
C PRO A 22 0.89 19.38 4.77
N LEU A 23 0.42 18.31 4.15
CA LEU A 23 -0.67 18.35 3.17
C LEU A 23 -1.91 18.86 3.91
N GLU A 24 -2.13 20.17 3.94
CA GLU A 24 -3.35 20.75 4.48
C GLU A 24 -4.55 20.13 3.77
N GLY A 25 -5.28 19.26 4.47
CA GLY A 25 -6.59 18.76 4.06
C GLY A 25 -6.68 17.36 3.44
N LYS A 26 -5.58 16.60 3.27
CA LYS A 26 -5.70 15.16 2.90
C LYS A 26 -5.85 14.31 4.17
N ILE A 27 -6.78 13.37 4.18
CA ILE A 27 -6.98 12.46 5.32
C ILE A 27 -5.97 11.32 5.27
N SER A 28 -5.52 10.86 6.45
CA SER A 28 -4.82 9.58 6.57
C SER A 28 -5.71 8.52 7.22
N LEU A 29 -5.69 7.28 6.71
CA LEU A 29 -6.39 6.16 7.35
C LEU A 29 -5.79 5.81 8.73
N MET A 30 -4.55 6.22 9.01
CA MET A 30 -3.92 6.09 10.32
C MET A 30 -4.53 7.00 11.38
N GLU A 31 -5.20 8.07 10.97
CA GLU A 31 -5.80 9.08 11.84
C GLU A 31 -7.31 8.90 11.99
N LEU A 32 -7.91 8.00 11.22
CA LEU A 32 -9.34 7.71 11.25
C LEU A 32 -9.62 6.44 12.04
N ASP A 33 -10.56 6.54 12.98
CA ASP A 33 -11.08 5.37 13.69
C ASP A 33 -11.90 4.51 12.72
N PRO A 34 -11.52 3.24 12.51
CA PRO A 34 -12.33 2.33 11.72
C PRO A 34 -13.56 1.87 12.50
N VAL A 35 -14.60 1.48 11.77
CA VAL A 35 -15.67 0.64 12.31
C VAL A 35 -15.17 -0.80 12.33
N VAL A 36 -14.91 -1.31 13.53
CA VAL A 36 -14.50 -2.70 13.75
C VAL A 36 -15.72 -3.61 13.61
N LEU A 37 -15.67 -4.52 12.64
CA LEU A 37 -16.67 -5.56 12.44
C LEU A 37 -16.42 -6.73 13.39
N GLU A 38 -15.17 -7.18 13.44
CA GLU A 38 -14.74 -8.28 14.30
C GLU A 38 -13.22 -8.26 14.53
N THR A 39 -12.78 -8.82 15.65
CA THR A 39 -11.37 -9.14 15.92
C THR A 39 -11.28 -10.58 16.40
N LYS A 40 -10.41 -11.37 15.76
CA LYS A 40 -10.19 -12.79 16.07
C LYS A 40 -8.69 -13.07 16.21
N GLY A 41 -8.20 -13.05 17.45
CA GLY A 41 -6.76 -13.14 17.70
C GLY A 41 -6.03 -11.96 17.07
N GLN A 42 -5.17 -12.24 16.10
CA GLN A 42 -4.42 -11.23 15.31
C GLN A 42 -5.14 -10.81 14.03
N GLU A 43 -6.25 -11.47 13.67
CA GLU A 43 -7.08 -11.09 12.53
C GLU A 43 -7.96 -9.90 12.91
N ILE A 44 -7.97 -8.88 12.06
CA ILE A 44 -8.89 -7.74 12.15
C ILE A 44 -9.78 -7.69 10.91
N TYR A 45 -11.03 -7.31 11.13
CA TYR A 45 -12.05 -7.11 10.11
C TYR A 45 -12.74 -5.78 10.40
N GLN A 46 -12.61 -4.82 9.49
CA GLN A 46 -13.08 -3.46 9.73
C GLN A 46 -13.41 -2.72 8.44
N TYR A 47 -14.01 -1.55 8.57
CA TYR A 47 -14.11 -0.61 7.45
C TYR A 47 -13.95 0.83 7.89
N TRP A 48 -13.53 1.69 6.96
CA TRP A 48 -13.63 3.15 7.08
C TRP A 48 -14.72 3.66 6.16
N GLN A 49 -15.36 4.75 6.55
CA GLN A 49 -16.27 5.51 5.69
C GLN A 49 -15.89 6.98 5.75
N LEU A 50 -15.78 7.61 4.59
CA LEU A 50 -15.38 9.00 4.44
C LEU A 50 -16.07 9.63 3.22
N ASP A 51 -16.02 10.96 3.13
CA ASP A 51 -16.49 11.68 1.96
C ASP A 51 -15.65 11.31 0.74
N ASN A 52 -16.32 11.12 -0.40
CA ASN A 52 -15.67 10.82 -1.66
C ASN A 52 -15.09 12.11 -2.25
N GLN A 53 -13.82 12.35 -1.97
CA GLN A 53 -13.06 13.51 -2.43
C GLN A 53 -12.17 13.13 -3.63
N ASP A 54 -12.00 14.05 -4.59
CA ASP A 54 -11.26 13.77 -5.83
C ASP A 54 -9.81 13.32 -5.60
N TYR A 55 -9.15 13.86 -4.56
CA TYR A 55 -7.74 13.54 -4.28
C TYR A 55 -7.52 12.06 -3.94
N LEU A 56 -8.54 11.34 -3.47
CA LEU A 56 -8.46 9.91 -3.14
C LEU A 56 -8.11 9.06 -4.36
N TRP A 57 -8.46 9.55 -5.55
CA TRP A 57 -8.32 8.84 -6.81
C TRP A 57 -7.13 9.32 -7.65
N GLN A 58 -6.40 10.32 -7.17
CA GLN A 58 -5.22 10.84 -7.86
C GLN A 58 -4.04 9.88 -7.68
N SER A 59 -3.20 9.77 -8.72
CA SER A 59 -1.96 8.98 -8.69
C SER A 59 -0.79 9.70 -8.01
N SER A 60 -1.00 10.92 -7.51
CA SER A 60 -0.01 11.65 -6.70
C SER A 60 -0.03 11.14 -5.26
N ILE A 61 0.88 10.21 -4.97
CA ILE A 61 1.03 9.55 -3.66
C ILE A 61 1.91 10.38 -2.71
N ASP A 62 1.86 11.71 -2.81
CA ASP A 62 2.75 12.57 -2.03
C ASP A 62 2.58 12.27 -0.52
N ASN A 63 3.69 12.00 0.17
CA ASN A 63 3.85 11.88 1.62
C ASN A 63 3.13 10.69 2.29
N VAL A 64 3.23 9.48 1.73
CA VAL A 64 2.82 8.24 2.43
C VAL A 64 4.03 7.61 3.12
N SER A 65 4.25 7.98 4.38
CA SER A 65 5.51 7.76 5.11
C SER A 65 5.98 6.30 5.15
N ALA A 66 5.11 5.33 5.40
CA ALA A 66 5.54 3.92 5.46
C ALA A 66 5.87 3.36 4.07
N LEU A 67 5.22 3.86 3.02
CA LEU A 67 5.52 3.47 1.64
C LEU A 67 6.86 4.06 1.18
N GLU A 68 7.17 5.30 1.57
CA GLU A 68 8.48 5.91 1.36
C GLU A 68 9.58 5.12 2.07
N ALA A 69 9.40 4.82 3.35
CA ALA A 69 10.35 4.00 4.12
C ALA A 69 10.57 2.61 3.49
N TYR A 70 9.51 2.00 2.95
CA TYR A 70 9.63 0.74 2.22
C TYR A 70 10.43 0.88 0.93
N ARG A 71 10.21 1.94 0.13
CA ARG A 71 10.99 2.24 -1.08
C ARG A 71 12.47 2.46 -0.76
N ASP A 72 12.77 3.21 0.29
CA ASP A 72 14.14 3.46 0.75
C ASP A 72 14.83 2.16 1.20
N THR A 73 14.09 1.29 1.88
CA THR A 73 14.58 -0.04 2.27
C THR A 73 14.93 -0.87 1.04
N LEU A 74 14.03 -0.93 0.05
CA LEU A 74 14.29 -1.64 -1.21
C LEU A 74 15.50 -1.08 -1.95
N LEU A 75 15.62 0.25 -2.02
CA LEU A 75 16.75 0.92 -2.67
C LEU A 75 18.06 0.60 -1.96
N THR A 76 18.06 0.60 -0.62
CA THR A 76 19.25 0.31 0.19
C THR A 76 19.70 -1.14 0.03
N VAL A 77 18.77 -2.09 0.00
CA VAL A 77 19.09 -3.53 -0.03
C VAL A 77 19.44 -4.01 -1.43
N LEU A 78 18.68 -3.60 -2.45
CA LEU A 78 18.87 -4.07 -3.82
C LEU A 78 19.88 -3.22 -4.59
N GLY A 79 20.03 -1.94 -4.20
CA GLY A 79 20.74 -0.94 -4.99
C GLY A 79 19.89 -0.42 -6.17
N GLU A 80 20.16 0.82 -6.56
CA GLU A 80 19.40 1.55 -7.58
C GLU A 80 19.30 0.78 -8.92
N LYS A 81 20.42 0.23 -9.38
CA LYS A 81 20.48 -0.48 -10.67
C LYS A 81 19.58 -1.72 -10.69
N ALA A 82 19.61 -2.53 -9.63
CA ALA A 82 18.81 -3.75 -9.57
C ALA A 82 17.32 -3.42 -9.44
N LEU A 83 16.98 -2.40 -8.64
CA LEU A 83 15.61 -1.92 -8.49
C LEU A 83 15.05 -1.38 -9.81
N GLN A 84 15.79 -0.51 -10.51
CA GLN A 84 15.40 -0.01 -11.83
C GLN A 84 15.27 -1.15 -12.85
N SER A 85 16.20 -2.11 -12.84
CA SER A 85 16.13 -3.27 -13.74
C SER A 85 14.88 -4.12 -13.46
N ALA A 86 14.50 -4.31 -12.20
CA ALA A 86 13.29 -5.05 -11.83
C ALA A 86 12.00 -4.32 -12.24
N VAL A 87 11.99 -2.99 -12.22
CA VAL A 87 10.87 -2.18 -12.71
C VAL A 87 10.80 -2.21 -14.24
N LEU A 88 11.93 -2.06 -14.94
CA LEU A 88 12.01 -2.05 -16.40
C LEU A 88 11.78 -3.43 -17.02
N ALA A 89 12.28 -4.51 -16.40
CA ALA A 89 12.01 -5.87 -16.85
C ALA A 89 10.52 -6.20 -16.88
N LYS A 90 9.70 -5.50 -16.07
CA LYS A 90 8.24 -5.63 -16.08
C LYS A 90 7.55 -4.77 -17.13
N SER A 91 8.17 -3.70 -17.65
CA SER A 91 7.59 -2.84 -18.69
C SER A 91 7.86 -3.31 -20.13
N ASP A 92 8.93 -4.09 -20.33
CA ASP A 92 9.39 -4.52 -21.66
C ASP A 92 8.85 -5.90 -22.11
N LEU A 93 8.11 -6.59 -21.24
CA LEU A 93 7.43 -7.84 -21.58
C LEU A 93 6.18 -7.53 -22.41
N LYS A 94 6.33 -7.37 -23.73
CA LYS A 94 5.21 -7.21 -24.68
C LYS A 94 5.04 -8.37 -25.67
N THR A 95 5.86 -9.40 -25.60
CA THR A 95 5.79 -10.55 -26.51
C THR A 95 5.70 -11.87 -25.75
N THR A 96 4.48 -12.26 -25.39
CA THR A 96 4.23 -13.60 -24.85
C THR A 96 4.03 -14.60 -25.98
N ASN A 97 4.72 -15.73 -25.92
CA ASN A 97 4.39 -16.90 -26.75
C ASN A 97 3.46 -17.81 -25.93
N GLN A 98 2.32 -18.22 -26.48
CA GLN A 98 1.38 -19.13 -25.83
C GLN A 98 2.06 -20.44 -25.36
N ALA A 99 3.02 -20.95 -26.13
CA ALA A 99 3.79 -22.14 -25.77
C ALA A 99 4.65 -21.94 -24.51
N HIS A 100 5.02 -20.71 -24.16
CA HIS A 100 5.72 -20.39 -22.92
C HIS A 100 4.76 -20.40 -21.73
N LEU A 101 3.58 -19.79 -21.87
CA LEU A 101 2.55 -19.73 -20.81
C LEU A 101 2.09 -21.12 -20.36
N ASP A 102 2.04 -22.08 -21.28
CA ASP A 102 1.61 -23.44 -20.98
C ASP A 102 2.67 -24.27 -20.22
N THR A 103 3.91 -23.77 -20.12
CA THR A 103 4.99 -24.39 -19.33
C THR A 103 5.16 -23.80 -17.93
N LEU A 104 4.47 -22.70 -17.63
CA LEU A 104 4.57 -22.03 -16.34
C LEU A 104 3.65 -22.67 -15.31
N MET A 105 4.08 -22.67 -14.05
CA MET A 105 3.15 -22.95 -12.94
C MET A 105 2.08 -21.87 -12.86
N ASP A 106 0.90 -22.21 -12.33
CA ASP A 106 -0.28 -21.34 -12.35
C ASP A 106 -0.03 -19.91 -11.83
N ASP A 107 0.76 -19.74 -10.76
CA ASP A 107 1.09 -18.41 -10.21
C ASP A 107 1.95 -17.57 -11.15
N PHE A 108 2.93 -18.19 -11.82
CA PHE A 108 3.76 -17.52 -12.83
C PHE A 108 2.97 -17.20 -14.09
N LYS A 109 2.00 -18.05 -14.44
CA LYS A 109 1.09 -17.82 -15.56
C LYS A 109 0.22 -16.59 -15.31
N ASN A 110 -0.35 -16.44 -14.12
CA ASN A 110 -1.15 -15.26 -13.76
C ASN A 110 -0.32 -13.98 -13.80
N ALA A 111 0.91 -14.01 -13.26
CA ALA A 111 1.82 -12.86 -13.32
C ALA A 111 2.13 -12.44 -14.76
N GLU A 112 2.47 -13.39 -15.63
CA GLU A 112 2.72 -13.13 -17.05
C GLU A 112 1.48 -12.58 -17.78
N LEU A 113 0.30 -13.17 -17.55
CA LEU A 113 -0.94 -12.70 -18.18
C LEU A 113 -1.26 -11.24 -17.80
N VAL A 114 -1.00 -10.83 -16.56
CA VAL A 114 -1.19 -9.43 -16.10
C VAL A 114 -0.11 -8.51 -16.69
N LEU A 115 1.17 -8.92 -16.65
CA LEU A 115 2.28 -8.13 -17.18
C LEU A 115 2.13 -7.83 -18.68
N HIS A 116 1.55 -8.77 -19.42
CA HIS A 116 1.29 -8.63 -20.84
C HIS A 116 -0.05 -7.97 -21.18
N GLY A 117 -0.82 -7.52 -20.17
CA GLY A 117 -2.12 -6.89 -20.37
C GLY A 117 -3.18 -7.82 -20.98
N ILE A 118 -3.00 -9.14 -20.86
CA ILE A 118 -3.96 -10.14 -21.34
C ILE A 118 -5.13 -10.23 -20.36
N ILE A 119 -4.84 -10.19 -19.06
CA ILE A 119 -5.86 -10.11 -18.00
C ILE A 119 -5.61 -8.86 -17.14
N GLY A 120 -6.50 -7.88 -17.26
CA GLY A 120 -6.39 -6.61 -16.55
C GLY A 120 -5.22 -5.73 -17.02
N GLU A 121 -4.95 -4.68 -16.27
CA GLU A 121 -3.88 -3.72 -16.54
C GLU A 121 -3.21 -3.28 -15.23
N ILE A 122 -1.90 -3.05 -15.28
CA ILE A 122 -1.16 -2.48 -14.15
C ILE A 122 -1.35 -0.97 -14.20
N GLN A 123 -2.03 -0.42 -13.20
CA GLN A 123 -2.21 1.03 -13.03
C GLN A 123 -1.26 1.59 -11.96
N PRO A 124 -0.92 2.89 -12.02
CA PRO A 124 -0.32 3.57 -10.89
C PRO A 124 -1.22 3.47 -9.65
N ILE A 125 -0.61 3.21 -8.49
CA ILE A 125 -1.30 3.23 -7.20
C ILE A 125 -1.89 4.63 -6.98
N ARG A 126 -3.17 4.69 -6.61
CA ARG A 126 -3.87 5.93 -6.25
C ARG A 126 -3.64 6.27 -4.79
N TYR A 127 -3.89 7.52 -4.40
CA TYR A 127 -3.70 7.98 -3.03
C TYR A 127 -4.44 7.10 -2.00
N LEU A 128 -5.70 6.75 -2.26
CA LEU A 128 -6.48 5.91 -1.35
C LEU A 128 -5.89 4.50 -1.19
N GLU A 129 -5.45 3.90 -2.30
CA GLU A 129 -4.80 2.59 -2.30
C GLU A 129 -3.46 2.64 -1.55
N ALA A 130 -2.72 3.73 -1.70
CA ALA A 130 -1.49 3.96 -0.96
C ALA A 130 -1.74 4.11 0.54
N GLU A 131 -2.82 4.78 0.97
CA GLU A 131 -3.19 4.88 2.38
C GLU A 131 -3.60 3.52 2.97
N ILE A 132 -4.26 2.66 2.19
CA ILE A 132 -4.54 1.28 2.62
C ILE A 132 -3.23 0.51 2.84
N LEU A 133 -2.27 0.64 1.91
CA LEU A 133 -0.95 0.05 2.05
C LEU A 133 -0.17 0.65 3.23
N ASN A 134 -0.27 1.96 3.45
CA ASN A 134 0.33 2.68 4.57
C ASN A 134 -0.15 2.09 5.90
N TYR A 135 -1.47 1.88 6.01
CA TYR A 135 -2.07 1.30 7.20
C TYR A 135 -1.52 -0.11 7.47
N GLN A 136 -1.43 -0.97 6.45
CA GLN A 136 -0.85 -2.30 6.62
C GLN A 136 0.64 -2.23 7.00
N LEU A 137 1.42 -1.40 6.32
CA LEU A 137 2.86 -1.25 6.54
C LEU A 137 3.21 -0.73 7.94
N ASN A 138 2.37 0.13 8.50
CA ASN A 138 2.52 0.61 9.88
C ASN A 138 2.25 -0.50 10.91
N ARG A 139 1.34 -1.43 10.61
CA ARG A 139 1.09 -2.60 11.47
C ARG A 139 2.19 -3.64 11.35
N TYR A 140 2.58 -3.97 10.11
CA TYR A 140 3.57 -4.98 9.79
C TYR A 140 4.46 -4.50 8.62
N PRO A 141 5.72 -4.11 8.89
CA PRO A 141 6.62 -3.66 7.83
C PRO A 141 6.91 -4.79 6.82
N LEU A 142 6.43 -4.65 5.58
CA LEU A 142 6.44 -5.71 4.55
C LEU A 142 7.83 -6.33 4.32
N PHE A 143 8.89 -5.53 4.44
CA PHE A 143 10.25 -6.01 4.21
C PHE A 143 10.71 -7.03 5.26
N SER A 144 10.34 -6.84 6.53
CA SER A 144 10.75 -7.73 7.64
C SER A 144 9.68 -8.76 7.99
N HIS A 145 8.41 -8.43 7.75
CA HIS A 145 7.24 -9.25 8.04
C HIS A 145 6.31 -9.24 6.81
N PRO A 146 6.54 -10.13 5.82
CA PRO A 146 5.67 -10.21 4.66
C PRO A 146 4.30 -10.74 5.09
N THR A 147 3.29 -9.90 4.94
CA THR A 147 1.89 -10.16 5.31
C THR A 147 0.97 -9.83 4.15
N GLU A 148 -0.19 -10.45 4.10
CA GLU A 148 -1.24 -10.18 3.11
C GLU A 148 -2.52 -9.64 3.78
N PHE A 149 -3.32 -8.91 3.01
CA PHE A 149 -4.61 -8.39 3.43
C PHE A 149 -5.61 -8.41 2.28
N HIS A 150 -6.91 -8.34 2.59
CA HIS A 150 -7.96 -8.06 1.62
C HIS A 150 -8.48 -6.63 1.80
N GLY A 151 -8.57 -5.90 0.70
CA GLY A 151 -9.19 -4.58 0.62
C GLY A 151 -10.32 -4.58 -0.39
N PHE A 152 -11.45 -3.98 -0.04
CA PHE A 152 -12.54 -3.67 -0.98
C PHE A 152 -12.91 -2.20 -0.85
N ILE A 153 -12.95 -1.48 -1.96
CA ILE A 153 -13.34 -0.08 -1.99
C ILE A 153 -14.72 -0.03 -2.64
N ALA A 154 -15.68 0.57 -1.96
CA ALA A 154 -17.03 0.76 -2.47
C ALA A 154 -17.42 2.24 -2.40
N THR A 155 -18.11 2.74 -3.42
CA THR A 155 -18.60 4.12 -3.50
C THR A 155 -20.12 4.19 -3.43
N HIS A 156 -20.65 5.31 -2.93
CA HIS A 156 -22.08 5.60 -2.95
C HIS A 156 -22.33 6.98 -3.56
N ASP A 157 -22.53 7.03 -4.88
CA ASP A 157 -22.61 8.26 -5.66
C ASP A 157 -23.60 9.28 -5.09
N ALA A 158 -24.82 8.84 -4.73
CA ALA A 158 -25.87 9.76 -4.27
C ALA A 158 -25.60 10.38 -2.89
N LEU A 159 -24.72 9.77 -2.08
CA LEU A 159 -24.31 10.29 -0.77
C LEU A 159 -22.90 10.90 -0.84
N ASN A 160 -22.24 10.80 -1.99
CA ASN A 160 -20.84 11.16 -2.19
C ASN A 160 -19.92 10.54 -1.11
N LEU A 161 -20.05 9.24 -0.86
CA LEU A 161 -19.25 8.53 0.14
C LEU A 161 -18.39 7.45 -0.50
N VAL A 162 -17.28 7.13 0.16
CA VAL A 162 -16.47 5.95 -0.10
C VAL A 162 -16.31 5.15 1.19
N ARG A 163 -16.34 3.83 1.06
CA ARG A 163 -16.18 2.88 2.16
C ARG A 163 -15.11 1.88 1.79
N ILE A 164 -14.16 1.69 2.70
CA ILE A 164 -13.00 0.84 2.51
C ILE A 164 -13.11 -0.30 3.51
N TYR A 165 -13.41 -1.50 3.03
CA TYR A 165 -13.40 -2.69 3.86
C TYR A 165 -12.00 -3.30 3.86
N PHE A 166 -11.59 -3.78 5.04
CA PHE A 166 -10.25 -4.27 5.26
C PHE A 166 -10.25 -5.49 6.17
N ALA A 167 -9.56 -6.54 5.73
CA ALA A 167 -9.30 -7.74 6.52
C ALA A 167 -7.81 -8.07 6.47
N SER A 168 -7.17 -8.19 7.63
CA SER A 168 -5.72 -8.38 7.71
C SER A 168 -5.32 -9.16 8.96
N SER A 169 -4.17 -9.83 8.89
CA SER A 169 -3.53 -10.51 10.02
C SER A 169 -2.02 -10.28 9.98
N ASP A 170 -1.30 -10.74 11.01
CA ASP A 170 0.16 -10.78 11.01
C ASP A 170 0.75 -12.04 10.34
N GLN A 171 -0.11 -12.92 9.83
CA GLN A 171 0.28 -14.14 9.14
C GLN A 171 0.57 -13.84 7.67
N ARG A 172 1.37 -14.71 7.04
CA ARG A 172 1.69 -14.60 5.60
C ARG A 172 0.47 -14.72 4.72
N TRP A 173 -0.50 -15.54 5.13
CA TRP A 173 -1.75 -15.71 4.39
C TRP A 173 -2.78 -14.70 4.91
N PRO A 174 -3.55 -14.07 4.01
CA PRO A 174 -4.55 -13.11 4.43
C PRO A 174 -5.67 -13.87 5.14
N PRO A 175 -6.30 -13.25 6.15
CA PRO A 175 -7.49 -13.84 6.75
C PRO A 175 -8.58 -13.96 5.69
N LYS A 176 -9.39 -15.02 5.73
CA LYS A 176 -10.52 -15.14 4.79
C LYS A 176 -11.44 -13.93 4.95
N PRO A 177 -11.89 -13.25 3.89
CA PRO A 177 -12.72 -12.05 4.00
C PRO A 177 -14.17 -12.36 4.41
N GLY A 178 -14.44 -13.53 5.02
CA GLY A 178 -15.78 -14.04 5.29
C GLY A 178 -16.62 -13.14 6.20
N ILE A 179 -16.00 -12.27 7.00
CA ILE A 179 -16.68 -11.27 7.83
C ILE A 179 -16.98 -10.00 7.05
N VAL A 180 -16.06 -9.59 6.17
CA VAL A 180 -16.21 -8.40 5.32
C VAL A 180 -17.24 -8.60 4.22
N ILE A 181 -17.29 -9.79 3.61
CA ILE A 181 -18.16 -10.06 2.45
C ILE A 181 -19.66 -9.87 2.76
N PRO A 182 -20.22 -10.36 3.88
CA PRO A 182 -21.62 -10.10 4.23
C PRO A 182 -21.93 -8.61 4.36
N GLU A 183 -21.06 -7.84 5.02
CA GLU A 183 -21.23 -6.40 5.20
C GLU A 183 -21.13 -5.64 3.88
N LEU A 184 -20.16 -6.00 3.02
CA LEU A 184 -20.07 -5.46 1.67
C LEU A 184 -21.34 -5.77 0.88
N ARG A 185 -21.83 -7.01 0.90
CA ARG A 185 -23.08 -7.38 0.19
C ARG A 185 -24.29 -6.59 0.68
N LYS A 186 -24.39 -6.37 2.00
CA LYS A 186 -25.43 -5.52 2.57
C LYS A 186 -25.34 -4.11 2.02
N ALA A 187 -24.15 -3.52 2.01
CA ALA A 187 -23.93 -2.19 1.43
C ALA A 187 -24.28 -2.13 -0.06
N LEU A 188 -23.90 -3.13 -0.86
CA LEU A 188 -24.28 -3.17 -2.27
C LEU A 188 -25.80 -3.17 -2.48
N ASN A 189 -26.56 -3.84 -1.61
CA ASN A 189 -28.03 -3.80 -1.63
C ASN A 189 -28.60 -2.44 -1.19
N GLU A 190 -27.81 -1.63 -0.49
CA GLU A 190 -28.16 -0.28 -0.02
C GLU A 190 -27.73 0.82 -1.01
N GLY A 191 -27.26 0.45 -2.21
CA GLY A 191 -26.92 1.40 -3.28
C GLY A 191 -25.43 1.71 -3.42
N TRP A 192 -24.56 1.02 -2.68
CA TRP A 192 -23.10 1.09 -2.87
C TRP A 192 -22.66 0.33 -4.13
N LYS A 193 -21.51 0.69 -4.69
CA LYS A 193 -20.92 0.11 -5.91
C LYS A 193 -19.44 -0.22 -5.70
N LEU A 194 -18.96 -1.29 -6.32
CA LEU A 194 -17.52 -1.62 -6.42
C LEU A 194 -16.91 -0.98 -7.65
#